data_AF-A0A920TAR6-F1
#
_entry.id   AF-A0A920TAR6-F1
#
_cell.length_a   1.000
_cell.length_b   1.000
_cell.length_c   1.000
_cell.angle_alpha   90.00
_cell.angle_beta   90.00
_cell.angle_gamma   90.00
#
_symmetry.space_group_name_H-M   'P 1'
#
loop_
_entity.id
_entity.type
_entity.pdbx_description
1 polymer ?
#
loop_
_entity_poly.entity_id
_entity_poly.type
_entity_poly.pdbx_seq_one_letter_code
_entity_poly.pdbx_strand_id
1 'polypeptide(L)'
;MLNASAWTKTVSVLRDEMTDSTASTDSDRADGFSDRLDHARQRELVQGLLQAVVDRVHAEKTLADGQAGRSETEDRGYEEACRALEQKRDAARATIIRQYDLVRDETLSQIDAEISATQIEYDDRVAELQQKSEGDQERIEKERDEARWMVQAVLDDTAEDSPKHKFETYKASLKVSRVRRLADWEDLAGRVEAVAGQLAGWRQPQSPSTSQGMRPPAETDDCLEHFFECVDKANRDIDAIGRLWLPRLFSGMFPLLMWGLLTSLVAVPLIVLDVPGKLKLVRDANSLGPAVGISSGRHW
;
A
#
# COMPACT_ATOMS: atom_id res chain seq x y z
N MET A 1 24.40 74.87 4.84
CA MET A 1 25.77 75.40 4.68
C MET A 1 26.04 75.57 3.19
N LEU A 2 26.08 76.80 2.70
CA LEU A 2 26.96 77.29 1.60
C LEU A 2 26.57 78.74 1.22
N ASN A 3 27.50 79.64 1.58
CA ASN A 3 27.83 80.95 1.00
C ASN A 3 26.73 81.96 0.64
N ALA A 4 26.36 82.76 1.64
CA ALA A 4 25.96 84.15 1.46
C ALA A 4 27.18 85.07 1.75
N SER A 5 28.04 85.33 0.75
CA SER A 5 29.26 86.14 0.96
C SER A 5 29.79 86.87 -0.30
N ALA A 6 28.91 87.36 -1.19
CA ALA A 6 29.37 87.98 -2.44
C ALA A 6 28.74 89.34 -2.79
N TRP A 7 28.18 90.09 -1.83
CA TRP A 7 27.46 91.35 -2.13
C TRP A 7 27.83 92.55 -1.24
N THR A 8 29.10 92.68 -0.83
CA THR A 8 29.57 93.84 -0.03
C THR A 8 30.93 94.37 -0.47
N LYS A 9 31.23 94.42 -1.77
CA LYS A 9 32.55 94.92 -2.23
C LYS A 9 32.50 95.74 -3.51
N THR A 10 31.67 96.79 -3.56
CA THR A 10 31.68 97.76 -4.68
C THR A 10 31.08 99.13 -4.32
N VAL A 11 31.37 99.65 -3.11
CA VAL A 11 30.97 101.04 -2.73
C VAL A 11 32.16 101.89 -2.25
N SER A 12 33.40 101.42 -2.36
CA SER A 12 34.57 102.04 -1.72
C SER A 12 35.67 102.53 -2.67
N VAL A 13 35.36 103.10 -3.85
CA VAL A 13 36.42 103.53 -4.82
C VAL A 13 36.28 104.95 -5.39
N LEU A 14 35.27 105.76 -5.06
CA LEU A 14 35.15 107.12 -5.64
C LEU A 14 34.88 108.21 -4.59
N ARG A 15 35.70 108.22 -3.54
CA ARG A 15 35.80 109.34 -2.59
C ARG A 15 37.21 109.39 -2.02
N ASP A 16 38.19 109.55 -2.89
CA ASP A 16 39.56 109.85 -2.48
C ASP A 16 40.32 110.37 -3.70
N GLU A 17 40.16 111.67 -4.00
CA GLU A 17 41.19 112.46 -4.67
C GLU A 17 40.83 113.95 -4.62
N MET A 18 41.83 114.76 -4.29
CA MET A 18 41.86 116.23 -4.37
C MET A 18 41.24 117.03 -3.21
N THR A 19 41.87 116.88 -2.04
CA THR A 19 42.21 118.02 -1.18
C THR A 19 43.73 118.22 -1.15
N ASP A 20 44.14 119.49 -1.05
CA ASP A 20 45.50 120.03 -0.83
C ASP A 20 46.45 120.21 -2.03
N SER A 21 46.55 121.46 -2.48
CA SER A 21 47.86 122.15 -2.46
C SER A 21 47.67 123.64 -2.16
N THR A 22 48.51 124.10 -1.25
CA THR A 22 48.44 125.31 -0.43
C THR A 22 49.21 126.51 -0.99
N ALA A 23 48.74 127.71 -0.58
CA ALA A 23 49.49 128.92 -0.19
C ALA A 23 50.53 129.57 -1.15
N SER A 24 50.34 130.86 -1.48
CA SER A 24 50.96 131.96 -0.73
C SER A 24 50.53 133.35 -1.28
N THR A 25 50.21 134.22 -0.33
CA THR A 25 50.19 135.70 -0.33
C THR A 25 51.04 136.44 -1.37
N ASP A 26 50.50 137.51 -1.97
CA ASP A 26 50.98 138.86 -1.66
C ASP A 26 49.99 139.95 -2.11
N SER A 27 49.88 140.97 -1.27
CA SER A 27 49.06 142.16 -1.44
C SER A 27 49.91 143.30 -2.00
N ASP A 28 49.51 143.94 -3.10
CA ASP A 28 49.48 145.41 -3.13
C ASP A 28 48.90 145.99 -4.43
N ARG A 29 48.12 147.06 -4.24
CA ARG A 29 47.95 148.23 -5.12
C ARG A 29 47.48 148.04 -6.56
N ALA A 30 46.20 148.37 -6.77
CA ALA A 30 45.76 149.58 -7.48
C ALA A 30 44.22 149.49 -7.57
N ASP A 31 43.49 150.25 -6.77
CA ASP A 31 42.95 151.55 -7.18
C ASP A 31 42.58 151.60 -8.67
N GLY A 32 41.28 151.48 -8.94
CA GLY A 32 40.76 151.59 -10.28
C GLY A 32 39.38 151.00 -10.40
N PHE A 33 38.41 151.69 -9.81
CA PHE A 33 37.16 152.00 -10.51
C PHE A 33 36.48 150.84 -11.24
N SER A 34 35.32 150.47 -10.71
CA SER A 34 34.11 150.25 -11.50
C SER A 34 34.11 149.06 -12.48
N ASP A 35 33.28 148.07 -12.20
CA ASP A 35 31.85 148.21 -12.53
C ASP A 35 31.63 148.18 -14.05
N ARG A 36 31.92 147.01 -14.60
CA ARG A 36 31.15 146.29 -15.62
C ARG A 36 31.96 145.04 -15.88
N LEU A 37 31.48 143.91 -15.36
CA LEU A 37 31.74 142.64 -16.00
C LEU A 37 31.59 142.88 -17.51
N ASP A 38 32.71 142.85 -18.22
CA ASP A 38 32.74 143.16 -19.64
C ASP A 38 31.67 142.31 -20.29
N HIS A 39 30.67 142.95 -20.90
CA HIS A 39 29.44 142.25 -21.32
C HIS A 39 29.77 141.06 -22.25
N ALA A 40 30.93 141.09 -22.91
CA ALA A 40 31.50 139.99 -23.66
C ALA A 40 31.77 138.74 -22.79
N ARG A 41 32.42 138.88 -21.63
CA ARG A 41 32.80 137.75 -20.76
C ARG A 41 31.61 137.14 -20.01
N GLN A 42 30.61 137.95 -19.66
CA GLN A 42 29.33 137.44 -19.16
C GLN A 42 28.57 136.65 -20.21
N ARG A 43 28.53 137.15 -21.45
CA ARG A 43 27.89 136.43 -22.56
C ARG A 43 28.60 135.11 -22.84
N GLU A 44 29.93 135.08 -22.82
CA GLU A 44 30.72 133.87 -23.00
C GLU A 44 30.44 132.82 -21.91
N LEU A 45 30.39 133.22 -20.63
CA LEU A 45 30.06 132.32 -19.53
C LEU A 45 28.61 131.81 -19.60
N VAL A 46 27.65 132.68 -19.92
CA VAL A 46 26.25 132.27 -20.11
C VAL A 46 26.11 131.34 -21.32
N GLN A 47 26.81 131.61 -22.42
CA GLN A 47 26.83 130.75 -23.59
C GLN A 47 27.49 129.41 -23.31
N GLY A 48 28.58 129.39 -22.53
CA GLY A 48 29.23 128.17 -22.06
C GLY A 48 28.35 127.35 -21.12
N LEU A 49 27.60 128.01 -20.21
CA LEU A 49 26.62 127.33 -19.36
C LEU A 49 25.45 126.78 -20.16
N LEU A 50 24.92 127.53 -21.13
CA LEU A 50 23.87 127.05 -22.02
C LEU A 50 24.35 125.85 -22.84
N GLN A 51 25.58 125.89 -23.36
CA GLN A 51 26.18 124.76 -24.07
C GLN A 51 26.37 123.55 -23.14
N ALA A 52 26.88 123.74 -21.92
CA ALA A 52 27.04 122.67 -20.94
C ALA A 52 25.70 122.04 -20.52
N VAL A 53 24.63 122.84 -20.43
CA VAL A 53 23.27 122.32 -20.18
C VAL A 53 22.77 121.50 -21.36
N VAL A 54 23.00 121.95 -22.60
CA VAL A 54 22.64 121.19 -23.81
C VAL A 54 23.42 119.87 -23.87
N ASP A 55 24.72 119.90 -23.63
CA ASP A 55 25.59 118.71 -23.63
C ASP A 55 25.18 117.73 -22.53
N ARG A 56 24.82 118.23 -21.34
CA ARG A 56 24.29 117.41 -20.25
C ARG A 56 22.96 116.77 -20.58
N VAL A 57 22.01 117.51 -21.15
CA VAL A 57 20.71 116.96 -21.57
C VAL A 57 20.90 115.88 -22.64
N HIS A 58 21.85 116.08 -23.56
CA HIS A 58 22.19 115.07 -24.56
C HIS A 58 22.82 113.82 -23.91
N ALA A 59 23.77 113.98 -23.00
CA ALA A 59 24.38 112.89 -22.26
C ALA A 59 23.36 112.11 -21.42
N GLU A 60 22.49 112.80 -20.68
CA GLU A 60 21.40 112.19 -19.89
C GLU A 60 20.44 111.40 -20.78
N LYS A 61 20.10 111.92 -21.97
CA LYS A 61 19.30 111.18 -22.95
C LYS A 61 19.99 109.91 -23.43
N THR A 62 21.27 109.97 -23.80
CA THR A 62 22.01 108.77 -24.24
C THR A 62 22.16 107.72 -23.13
N LEU A 63 22.31 108.15 -21.87
CA LEU A 63 22.35 107.26 -20.71
C LEU A 63 20.98 106.62 -20.44
N ALA A 64 19.90 107.38 -20.54
CA ALA A 64 18.54 106.87 -20.39
C ALA A 64 18.22 105.83 -21.47
N ASP A 65 18.54 106.12 -22.73
CA ASP A 65 18.36 105.19 -23.85
C ASP A 65 19.22 103.92 -23.67
N GLY A 66 20.47 104.07 -23.22
CA GLY A 66 21.36 102.95 -22.93
C GLY A 66 20.92 102.10 -21.73
N GLN A 67 20.33 102.70 -20.70
CA GLN A 67 19.80 102.00 -19.54
C GLN A 67 18.48 101.29 -19.87
N ALA A 68 17.60 101.91 -20.66
CA ALA A 68 16.39 101.28 -21.16
C ALA A 68 16.71 100.05 -22.02
N GLY A 69 17.66 100.18 -22.95
CA GLY A 69 18.10 99.07 -23.79
C GLY A 69 18.70 97.90 -22.98
N ARG A 70 19.49 98.18 -21.94
CA ARG A 70 20.02 97.13 -21.04
C ARG A 70 18.92 96.46 -20.24
N SER A 71 18.02 97.24 -19.65
CA SER A 71 16.86 96.71 -18.90
C SER A 71 16.03 95.78 -19.77
N GLU A 72 15.70 96.17 -21.00
CA GLU A 72 14.94 95.32 -21.90
C GLU A 72 15.66 94.02 -22.27
N THR A 73 16.99 94.05 -22.43
CA THR A 73 17.75 92.82 -22.70
C THR A 73 17.84 91.90 -21.49
N GLU A 74 17.93 92.46 -20.29
CA GLU A 74 17.91 91.71 -19.03
C GLU A 74 16.53 91.09 -18.79
N ASP A 75 15.46 91.86 -19.01
CA ASP A 75 14.07 91.40 -18.90
C ASP A 75 13.78 90.25 -19.89
N ARG A 76 14.21 90.41 -21.17
CA ARG A 76 14.11 89.34 -22.17
C ARG A 76 14.90 88.09 -21.76
N GLY A 77 16.14 88.26 -21.29
CA GLY A 77 16.96 87.15 -20.80
C GLY A 77 16.33 86.43 -19.61
N TYR A 78 15.71 87.17 -18.69
CA TYR A 78 14.98 86.61 -17.56
C TYR A 78 13.74 85.83 -18.01
N GLU A 79 12.93 86.38 -18.92
CA GLU A 79 11.76 85.69 -19.47
C GLU A 79 12.14 84.38 -20.19
N GLU A 80 13.21 84.40 -20.99
CA GLU A 80 13.74 83.21 -21.66
C GLU A 80 14.21 82.16 -20.66
N ALA A 81 14.91 82.57 -19.60
CA ALA A 81 15.33 81.68 -18.52
C ALA A 81 14.13 81.06 -17.77
N CYS A 82 13.09 81.85 -17.49
CA CYS A 82 11.84 81.37 -16.90
C CYS A 82 11.16 80.33 -17.80
N ARG A 83 11.01 80.62 -19.10
CA ARG A 83 10.43 79.67 -20.07
C ARG A 83 11.24 78.38 -20.17
N ALA A 84 12.57 78.47 -20.17
CA ALA A 84 13.44 77.30 -20.19
C ALA A 84 13.30 76.45 -18.92
N LEU A 85 13.14 77.08 -17.75
CA LEU A 85 12.88 76.37 -16.49
C LEU A 85 11.50 75.70 -16.48
N GLU A 86 10.46 76.36 -16.99
CA GLU A 86 9.13 75.78 -17.13
C GLU A 86 9.14 74.55 -18.05
N GLN A 87 9.79 74.65 -19.21
CA GLN A 87 9.94 73.51 -20.12
C GLN A 87 10.68 72.34 -19.46
N LYS A 88 11.75 72.60 -18.70
CA LYS A 88 12.46 71.56 -17.96
C LYS A 88 11.58 70.91 -16.90
N ARG A 89 10.82 71.71 -16.14
CA ARG A 89 9.87 71.20 -15.14
C ARG A 89 8.81 70.31 -15.79
N ASP A 90 8.24 70.75 -16.91
CA ASP A 90 7.17 70.02 -17.58
C ASP A 90 7.68 68.72 -18.22
N ALA A 91 8.89 68.74 -18.81
CA ALA A 91 9.55 67.53 -19.29
C ALA A 91 9.88 66.54 -18.15
N ALA A 92 10.37 67.03 -17.01
CA ALA A 92 10.61 66.21 -15.83
C ALA A 92 9.31 65.60 -15.30
N ARG A 93 8.24 66.39 -15.21
CA ARG A 93 6.91 65.93 -14.80
C ARG A 93 6.38 64.85 -15.75
N ALA A 94 6.47 65.05 -17.06
CA ALA A 94 6.05 64.07 -18.05
C ALA A 94 6.85 62.76 -17.94
N THR A 95 8.15 62.85 -17.65
CA THR A 95 9.00 61.68 -17.43
C THR A 95 8.59 60.90 -16.19
N ILE A 96 8.35 61.60 -15.07
CA ILE A 96 7.89 60.98 -13.82
C ILE A 96 6.53 60.29 -14.01
N ILE A 97 5.58 60.93 -14.70
CA ILE A 97 4.28 60.33 -14.99
C ILE A 97 4.44 59.05 -15.81
N ARG A 98 5.24 59.07 -16.88
CA ARG A 98 5.50 57.88 -17.69
C ARG A 98 6.16 56.74 -16.91
N GLN A 99 7.11 57.06 -16.04
CA GLN A 99 7.76 56.05 -15.20
C GLN A 99 6.78 55.47 -14.17
N TYR A 100 5.94 56.32 -13.59
CA TYR A 100 4.89 55.87 -12.68
C TYR A 100 3.89 54.94 -13.38
N ASP A 101 3.39 55.34 -14.55
CA ASP A 101 2.43 54.54 -15.32
C ASP A 101 3.05 53.19 -15.72
N LEU A 102 4.31 53.17 -16.16
CA LEU A 102 5.02 51.93 -16.50
C LEU A 102 5.14 50.99 -15.30
N VAL A 103 5.58 51.49 -14.15
CA VAL A 103 5.71 50.68 -12.93
C VAL A 103 4.34 50.22 -12.43
N ARG A 104 3.32 51.07 -12.55
CA ARG A 104 1.94 50.72 -12.18
C ARG A 104 1.41 49.58 -13.07
N ASP A 105 1.59 49.67 -14.38
CA ASP A 105 1.10 48.64 -15.30
C ASP A 105 1.89 47.33 -15.14
N GLU A 106 3.20 47.41 -14.90
CA GLU A 106 4.03 46.24 -14.59
C GLU A 106 3.58 45.56 -13.29
N THR A 107 3.37 46.33 -12.22
CA THR A 107 2.94 45.77 -10.93
C THR A 107 1.52 45.19 -11.00
N LEU A 108 0.59 45.83 -11.71
CA LEU A 108 -0.74 45.27 -11.95
C LEU A 108 -0.66 43.96 -12.75
N SER A 109 0.16 43.91 -13.79
CA SER A 109 0.35 42.68 -14.57
C SER A 109 0.98 41.55 -13.74
N GLN A 110 1.89 41.86 -12.82
CA GLN A 110 2.48 40.85 -11.91
C GLN A 110 1.43 40.33 -10.93
N ILE A 111 0.63 41.22 -10.34
CA ILE A 111 -0.45 40.85 -9.42
C ILE A 111 -1.47 39.95 -10.14
N ASP A 112 -1.89 40.29 -11.35
CA ASP A 112 -2.84 39.48 -12.12
C ASP A 112 -2.27 38.09 -12.46
N ALA A 113 -0.96 38.02 -12.76
CA ALA A 113 -0.28 36.75 -12.99
C ALA A 113 -0.20 35.90 -11.71
N GLU A 114 0.09 36.50 -10.56
CA GLU A 114 0.11 35.83 -9.25
C GLU A 114 -1.28 35.34 -8.83
N ILE A 115 -2.32 36.16 -9.03
CA ILE A 115 -3.71 35.76 -8.78
C ILE A 115 -4.09 34.57 -9.67
N SER A 116 -3.71 34.61 -10.95
CA SER A 116 -3.99 33.52 -11.88
C SER A 116 -3.25 32.24 -11.49
N ALA A 117 -1.97 32.35 -11.11
CA ALA A 117 -1.17 31.21 -10.69
C ALA A 117 -1.72 30.59 -9.39
N THR A 118 -2.08 31.41 -8.40
CA THR A 118 -2.66 30.93 -7.14
C THR A 118 -4.04 30.31 -7.33
N GLN A 119 -4.84 30.82 -8.28
CA GLN A 119 -6.13 30.20 -8.63
C GLN A 119 -5.94 28.83 -9.27
N ILE A 120 -4.99 28.69 -10.21
CA ILE A 120 -4.66 27.39 -10.81
C ILE A 120 -4.18 26.41 -9.75
N GLU A 121 -3.27 26.82 -8.87
CA GLU A 121 -2.81 25.97 -7.76
C GLU A 121 -3.95 25.56 -6.83
N TYR A 122 -4.88 26.47 -6.52
CA TYR A 122 -6.06 26.17 -5.72
C TYR A 122 -6.95 25.14 -6.41
N ASP A 123 -7.27 25.33 -7.68
CA ASP A 123 -8.14 24.44 -8.46
C ASP A 123 -7.50 23.04 -8.58
N ASP A 124 -6.19 22.97 -8.81
CA ASP A 124 -5.43 21.70 -8.84
C ASP A 124 -5.50 20.97 -7.50
N ARG A 125 -5.37 21.70 -6.38
CA ARG A 125 -5.47 21.12 -5.03
C ARG A 125 -6.88 20.64 -4.72
N VAL A 126 -7.90 21.37 -5.15
CA VAL A 126 -9.30 20.95 -5.00
C VAL A 126 -9.56 19.68 -5.82
N ALA A 127 -9.07 19.61 -7.06
CA ALA A 127 -9.20 18.42 -7.89
C ALA A 127 -8.48 17.21 -7.27
N GLU A 128 -7.27 17.39 -6.74
CA GLU A 128 -6.52 16.33 -6.05
C GLU A 128 -7.28 15.81 -4.82
N LEU A 129 -7.85 16.71 -4.02
CA LEU A 129 -8.64 16.33 -2.84
C LEU A 129 -9.94 15.62 -3.21
N GLN A 130 -10.62 16.09 -4.25
CA GLN A 130 -11.84 15.47 -4.75
C GLN A 130 -11.55 14.04 -5.24
N GLN A 131 -10.50 13.85 -6.03
CA GLN A 131 -10.08 12.54 -6.51
C GLN A 131 -9.73 11.59 -5.35
N LYS A 132 -9.04 12.09 -4.31
CA LYS A 132 -8.75 11.29 -3.11
C LYS A 132 -10.02 10.90 -2.36
N SER A 133 -10.95 11.84 -2.20
CA SER A 133 -12.23 11.58 -1.54
C SER A 133 -13.05 10.53 -2.29
N GLU A 134 -13.11 10.62 -3.62
CA GLU A 134 -13.79 9.65 -4.47
C GLU A 134 -13.14 8.27 -4.37
N GLY A 135 -11.80 8.20 -4.46
CA GLY A 135 -11.07 6.94 -4.30
C GLY A 135 -11.22 6.31 -2.91
N ASP A 136 -11.23 7.12 -1.85
CA ASP A 136 -11.48 6.65 -0.49
C ASP A 136 -12.92 6.15 -0.32
N GLN A 137 -13.90 6.82 -0.94
CA GLN A 137 -15.28 6.37 -0.93
C GLN A 137 -15.46 5.05 -1.67
N GLU A 138 -14.88 4.90 -2.86
CA GLU A 138 -14.90 3.64 -3.62
C GLU A 138 -14.25 2.50 -2.81
N ARG A 139 -13.14 2.76 -2.12
CA ARG A 139 -12.49 1.77 -1.25
C ARG A 139 -13.42 1.35 -0.11
N ILE A 140 -14.05 2.30 0.57
CA ILE A 140 -14.97 2.02 1.67
C ILE A 140 -16.19 1.24 1.18
N GLU A 141 -16.75 1.61 0.03
CA GLU A 141 -17.89 0.90 -0.58
C GLU A 141 -17.51 -0.54 -0.94
N LYS A 142 -16.33 -0.75 -1.53
CA LYS A 142 -15.81 -2.08 -1.83
C LYS A 142 -15.62 -2.92 -0.57
N GLU A 143 -14.96 -2.37 0.46
CA GLU A 143 -14.78 -3.07 1.75
C GLU A 143 -16.12 -3.43 2.40
N ARG A 144 -17.10 -2.52 2.33
CA ARG A 144 -18.46 -2.76 2.83
C ARG A 144 -19.16 -3.87 2.05
N ASP A 145 -19.06 -3.87 0.73
CA ASP A 145 -19.71 -4.88 -0.10
C ASP A 145 -19.03 -6.25 0.04
N GLU A 146 -17.70 -6.29 0.19
CA GLU A 146 -16.95 -7.51 0.55
C GLU A 146 -17.38 -8.03 1.92
N ALA A 147 -17.46 -7.16 2.93
CA ALA A 147 -17.95 -7.54 4.27
C ALA A 147 -19.39 -8.05 4.22
N ARG A 148 -20.28 -7.39 3.45
CA ARG A 148 -21.65 -7.86 3.23
C ARG A 148 -21.66 -9.22 2.56
N TRP A 149 -20.85 -9.42 1.52
CA TRP A 149 -20.76 -10.69 0.80
C TRP A 149 -20.27 -11.82 1.70
N MET A 150 -19.26 -11.57 2.54
CA MET A 150 -18.79 -12.55 3.54
C MET A 150 -19.87 -12.90 4.55
N VAL A 151 -20.55 -11.89 5.12
CA VAL A 151 -21.63 -12.12 6.08
C VAL A 151 -22.78 -12.89 5.42
N GLN A 152 -23.13 -12.55 4.18
CA GLN A 152 -24.15 -13.27 3.43
C GLN A 152 -23.71 -14.69 3.11
N ALA A 153 -22.47 -14.95 2.70
CA ALA A 153 -21.96 -16.30 2.46
C ALA A 153 -21.96 -17.17 3.73
N VAL A 154 -21.73 -16.58 4.91
CA VAL A 154 -21.81 -17.28 6.20
C VAL A 154 -23.25 -17.53 6.63
N LEU A 155 -24.15 -16.57 6.38
CA LEU A 155 -25.56 -16.64 6.80
C LEU A 155 -26.48 -17.33 5.80
N ASP A 156 -26.04 -17.50 4.55
CA ASP A 156 -26.77 -18.26 3.53
C ASP A 156 -26.62 -19.76 3.80
N ASP A 157 -27.21 -20.18 4.92
CA ASP A 157 -27.37 -21.55 5.39
C ASP A 157 -28.20 -22.42 4.41
N THR A 158 -28.72 -21.83 3.33
CA THR A 158 -29.54 -22.50 2.31
C THR A 158 -28.77 -22.92 1.06
N ALA A 159 -27.54 -22.43 0.87
CA ALA A 159 -26.68 -22.89 -0.22
C ALA A 159 -26.06 -24.26 0.13
N GLU A 160 -26.18 -25.24 -0.78
CA GLU A 160 -25.61 -26.60 -0.62
C GLU A 160 -24.10 -26.60 -0.33
N ASP A 161 -23.40 -25.51 -0.65
CA ASP A 161 -21.95 -25.35 -0.47
C ASP A 161 -21.56 -24.71 0.89
N SER A 162 -22.52 -24.38 1.76
CA SER A 162 -22.27 -23.79 3.08
C SER A 162 -21.39 -24.71 3.94
N PRO A 163 -20.36 -24.16 4.63
CA PRO A 163 -19.49 -24.93 5.53
C PRO A 163 -20.26 -25.71 6.61
N LYS A 164 -21.38 -25.15 7.08
CA LYS A 164 -22.26 -25.80 8.06
C LYS A 164 -22.98 -27.01 7.45
N HIS A 165 -23.45 -26.89 6.21
CA HIS A 165 -24.05 -28.02 5.50
C HIS A 165 -23.02 -29.13 5.25
N LYS A 166 -21.79 -28.80 4.83
CA LYS A 166 -20.70 -29.78 4.69
C LYS A 166 -20.40 -30.50 6.00
N PHE A 167 -20.40 -29.76 7.11
CA PHE A 167 -20.20 -30.33 8.45
C PHE A 167 -21.35 -31.27 8.86
N GLU A 168 -22.61 -30.87 8.67
CA GLU A 168 -23.76 -31.74 8.99
C GLU A 168 -23.82 -32.98 8.09
N THR A 169 -23.48 -32.85 6.80
CA THR A 169 -23.35 -34.00 5.88
C THR A 169 -22.23 -34.95 6.33
N TYR A 170 -21.08 -34.41 6.75
CA TYR A 170 -19.98 -35.21 7.29
C TYR A 170 -20.37 -35.91 8.61
N LYS A 171 -21.08 -35.22 9.50
CA LYS A 171 -21.60 -35.81 10.73
C LYS A 171 -22.62 -36.91 10.47
N ALA A 172 -23.46 -36.75 9.44
CA ALA A 172 -24.39 -37.78 9.00
C ALA A 172 -23.64 -39.00 8.44
N SER A 173 -22.62 -38.80 7.60
CA SER A 173 -21.82 -39.91 7.04
C SER A 173 -21.04 -40.68 8.13
N LEU A 174 -20.54 -39.99 9.16
CA LEU A 174 -19.91 -40.63 10.33
C LEU A 174 -20.88 -41.48 11.15
N LYS A 175 -22.14 -41.03 11.31
CA LYS A 175 -23.17 -41.83 11.98
C LYS A 175 -23.48 -43.09 11.19
N VAL A 176 -23.63 -42.99 9.87
CA VAL A 176 -23.87 -44.15 8.99
C VAL A 176 -22.69 -45.12 9.03
N SER A 177 -21.45 -44.63 8.96
CA SER A 177 -20.26 -45.49 9.03
C SER A 177 -20.10 -46.17 10.39
N ARG A 178 -20.51 -45.52 11.49
CA ARG A 178 -20.54 -46.15 12.82
C ARG A 178 -21.59 -47.27 12.90
N VAL A 179 -22.80 -47.02 12.40
CA VAL A 179 -23.87 -48.03 12.39
C VAL A 179 -23.47 -49.24 11.55
N ARG A 180 -22.88 -49.01 10.36
CA ARG A 180 -22.39 -50.09 9.50
C ARG A 180 -21.32 -50.94 10.17
N ARG A 181 -20.34 -50.30 10.84
CA ARG A 181 -19.28 -51.01 11.58
C ARG A 181 -19.81 -51.87 12.73
N LEU A 182 -20.83 -51.39 13.45
CA LEU A 182 -21.46 -52.18 14.51
C LEU A 182 -22.16 -53.41 13.94
N ALA A 183 -22.86 -53.26 12.81
CA ALA A 183 -23.51 -54.38 12.12
C ALA A 183 -22.49 -55.39 11.59
N ASP A 184 -21.39 -54.94 10.98
CA ASP A 184 -20.32 -55.82 10.47
C ASP A 184 -19.64 -56.59 11.62
N TRP A 185 -19.46 -55.96 12.78
CA TRP A 185 -18.92 -56.63 13.97
C TRP A 185 -19.90 -57.67 14.55
N GLU A 186 -21.19 -57.36 14.60
CA GLU A 186 -22.22 -58.28 15.08
C GLU A 186 -22.34 -59.52 14.16
N ASP A 187 -22.26 -59.35 12.84
CA ASP A 187 -22.22 -60.46 11.89
C ASP A 187 -20.97 -61.34 12.08
N LEU A 188 -19.80 -60.73 12.23
CA LEU A 188 -18.56 -61.47 12.50
C LEU A 188 -18.65 -62.24 13.82
N ALA A 189 -19.15 -61.62 14.89
CA ALA A 189 -19.33 -62.28 16.19
C ALA A 189 -20.27 -63.49 16.07
N GLY A 190 -21.39 -63.35 15.36
CA GLY A 190 -22.32 -64.45 15.09
C GLY A 190 -21.67 -65.60 14.31
N ARG A 191 -20.84 -65.30 13.31
CA ARG A 191 -20.10 -66.32 12.53
C ARG A 191 -19.04 -67.02 13.37
N VAL A 192 -18.32 -66.29 14.23
CA VAL A 192 -17.33 -66.86 15.16
C VAL A 192 -18.00 -67.79 16.17
N GLU A 193 -19.13 -67.41 16.75
CA GLU A 193 -19.88 -68.26 17.68
C GLU A 193 -20.38 -69.55 17.00
N ALA A 194 -20.89 -69.45 15.77
CA ALA A 194 -21.31 -70.62 15.00
C ALA A 194 -20.16 -71.61 14.75
N VAL A 195 -18.97 -71.10 14.43
CA VAL A 195 -17.75 -71.90 14.20
C VAL A 195 -17.20 -72.46 15.50
N ALA A 196 -17.20 -71.68 16.58
CA ALA A 196 -16.80 -72.13 17.91
C ALA A 196 -17.68 -73.30 18.39
N GLY A 197 -19.00 -73.24 18.14
CA GLY A 197 -19.93 -74.33 18.40
C GLY A 197 -19.60 -75.60 17.61
N GLN A 198 -19.22 -75.47 16.33
CA GLN A 198 -18.79 -76.61 15.50
C GLN A 198 -17.47 -77.23 15.98
N LEU A 199 -16.47 -76.40 16.32
CA LEU A 199 -15.17 -76.82 16.83
C LEU A 199 -15.27 -77.47 18.22
N ALA A 200 -16.16 -76.99 19.10
CA ALA A 200 -16.43 -77.60 20.39
C ALA A 200 -16.95 -79.05 20.22
N GLY A 201 -17.77 -79.29 19.19
CA GLY A 201 -18.21 -80.64 18.80
C GLY A 201 -17.07 -81.56 18.36
N TRP A 202 -15.94 -81.01 17.91
CA TRP A 202 -14.76 -81.75 17.48
C TRP A 202 -13.75 -82.02 18.61
N ARG A 203 -14.05 -81.60 19.85
CA ARG A 203 -13.16 -81.70 21.04
C ARG A 203 -11.73 -81.21 20.76
N GLN A 204 -11.58 -80.24 19.87
CA GLN A 204 -10.29 -79.62 19.63
C GLN A 204 -10.06 -78.58 20.74
N PRO A 205 -8.92 -78.60 21.46
CA PRO A 205 -8.64 -77.58 22.46
C PRO A 205 -8.64 -76.22 21.76
N GLN A 206 -9.55 -75.35 22.18
CA GLN A 206 -9.59 -73.97 21.73
C GLN A 206 -8.45 -73.22 22.41
N SER A 207 -7.23 -73.41 21.94
CA SER A 207 -6.17 -72.46 22.21
C SER A 207 -6.54 -71.21 21.42
N PRO A 208 -6.77 -70.05 22.06
CA PRO A 208 -6.74 -68.81 21.32
C PRO A 208 -5.36 -68.78 20.67
N SER A 209 -5.32 -68.91 19.34
CA SER A 209 -4.12 -68.53 18.60
C SER A 209 -4.03 -67.03 18.82
N THR A 210 -3.30 -66.64 19.85
CA THR A 210 -2.90 -65.27 20.07
C THR A 210 -2.22 -64.85 18.78
N SER A 211 -2.95 -64.06 17.98
CA SER A 211 -2.45 -63.50 16.74
C SER A 211 -1.06 -62.96 17.03
N GLN A 212 -0.05 -63.59 16.43
CA GLN A 212 1.31 -63.16 16.56
C GLN A 212 1.41 -61.77 15.91
N GLY A 213 1.47 -60.73 16.74
CA GLY A 213 2.26 -59.55 16.44
C GLY A 213 1.68 -58.47 15.53
N MET A 214 0.36 -58.32 15.37
CA MET A 214 -0.17 -57.07 14.79
C MET A 214 -0.40 -56.06 15.92
N ARG A 215 0.57 -55.17 16.14
CA ARG A 215 0.40 -53.98 16.99
C ARG A 215 -0.67 -53.09 16.35
N PRO A 216 -1.68 -52.60 17.11
CA PRO A 216 -2.67 -51.70 16.53
C PRO A 216 -1.96 -50.46 15.96
N PRO A 217 -2.29 -50.04 14.73
CA PRO A 217 -1.70 -48.85 14.14
C PRO A 217 -2.02 -47.60 14.98
N ALA A 218 -1.09 -46.64 15.01
CA ALA A 218 -1.18 -45.46 15.88
C ALA A 218 -2.09 -44.36 15.31
N GLU A 219 -2.35 -44.38 14.00
CA GLU A 219 -3.22 -43.43 13.31
C GLU A 219 -4.65 -43.94 13.19
N THR A 220 -5.62 -43.04 13.36
CA THR A 220 -7.05 -43.36 13.40
C THR A 220 -7.60 -43.87 12.07
N ASP A 221 -7.03 -43.42 10.95
CA ASP A 221 -7.44 -43.83 9.61
C ASP A 221 -6.89 -45.24 9.29
N ASP A 222 -5.64 -45.51 9.67
CA ASP A 222 -5.02 -46.85 9.58
C ASP A 222 -5.73 -47.89 10.47
N CYS A 223 -6.34 -47.47 11.58
CA CYS A 223 -7.12 -48.37 12.44
C CYS A 223 -8.33 -48.99 11.72
N LEU A 224 -8.93 -48.26 10.77
CA LEU A 224 -10.10 -48.74 10.04
C LEU A 224 -9.73 -49.73 8.96
N GLU A 225 -8.67 -49.44 8.21
CA GLU A 225 -8.15 -50.36 7.21
C GLU A 225 -7.66 -51.66 7.87
N HIS A 226 -6.98 -51.56 9.01
CA HIS A 226 -6.56 -52.72 9.79
C HIS A 226 -7.75 -53.51 10.36
N PHE A 227 -8.86 -52.84 10.74
CA PHE A 227 -10.07 -53.52 11.16
C PHE A 227 -10.68 -54.35 10.03
N PHE A 228 -10.84 -53.76 8.83
CA PHE A 228 -11.35 -54.50 7.66
C PHE A 228 -10.43 -55.66 7.29
N GLU A 229 -9.12 -55.46 7.30
CA GLU A 229 -8.16 -56.52 7.00
C GLU A 229 -8.23 -57.67 8.02
N CYS A 230 -8.43 -57.35 9.30
CA CYS A 230 -8.64 -58.35 10.36
C CYS A 230 -9.97 -59.11 10.19
N VAL A 231 -11.06 -58.42 9.87
CA VAL A 231 -12.38 -59.04 9.61
C VAL A 231 -12.31 -59.96 8.39
N ASP A 232 -11.65 -59.54 7.31
CA ASP A 232 -11.48 -60.34 6.09
C ASP A 232 -10.54 -61.53 6.29
N LYS A 233 -9.51 -61.41 7.13
CA LYS A 233 -8.67 -62.56 7.51
C LYS A 233 -9.48 -63.56 8.35
N ALA A 234 -10.22 -63.09 9.35
CA ALA A 234 -11.08 -63.93 10.18
C ALA A 234 -12.15 -64.67 9.34
N ASN A 235 -12.80 -63.99 8.40
CA ASN A 235 -13.75 -64.61 7.48
C ASN A 235 -13.10 -65.68 6.59
N ARG A 236 -11.89 -65.43 6.07
CA ARG A 236 -11.13 -66.42 5.29
C ARG A 236 -10.75 -67.65 6.11
N ASP A 237 -10.36 -67.45 7.37
CA ASP A 237 -10.02 -68.55 8.27
C ASP A 237 -11.26 -69.38 8.63
N ILE A 238 -12.40 -68.73 8.86
CA ILE A 238 -13.71 -69.38 9.06
C ILE A 238 -14.09 -70.23 7.85
N ASP A 239 -13.97 -69.69 6.63
CA ASP A 239 -14.28 -70.41 5.40
C ASP A 239 -13.30 -71.58 5.16
N ALA A 240 -12.03 -71.43 5.52
CA ALA A 240 -11.03 -72.50 5.47
C ALA A 240 -11.37 -73.64 6.43
N ILE A 241 -11.84 -73.32 7.65
CA ILE A 241 -12.31 -74.31 8.62
C ILE A 241 -13.55 -75.04 8.11
N GLY A 242 -14.50 -74.31 7.48
CA GLY A 242 -15.70 -74.90 6.88
C GLY A 242 -15.41 -75.89 5.75
N ARG A 243 -14.29 -75.73 5.04
CA ARG A 243 -13.86 -76.62 3.94
C ARG A 243 -13.10 -77.87 4.41
N LEU A 244 -12.66 -77.94 5.66
CA LEU A 244 -12.01 -79.13 6.22
C LEU A 244 -13.06 -80.20 6.50
N TRP A 245 -13.32 -81.07 5.50
CA TRP A 245 -14.29 -82.17 5.60
C TRP A 245 -13.77 -83.39 6.40
N LEU A 246 -12.44 -83.47 6.57
CA LEU A 246 -11.72 -84.58 7.20
C LEU A 246 -12.11 -84.86 8.68
N PRO A 247 -12.32 -83.88 9.57
CA PRO A 247 -12.73 -84.14 10.95
C PRO A 247 -14.14 -84.73 11.07
N ARG A 248 -15.00 -84.44 10.08
CA ARG A 248 -16.41 -84.84 10.06
C ARG A 248 -16.61 -86.33 9.75
N LEU A 249 -15.66 -86.95 9.05
CA LEU A 249 -15.61 -88.39 8.81
C LEU A 249 -15.15 -89.20 10.04
N PHE A 250 -14.35 -88.58 10.91
CA PHE A 250 -13.75 -89.23 12.08
C PHE A 250 -14.47 -88.92 13.39
N SER A 251 -15.47 -88.03 13.41
CA SER A 251 -16.31 -87.79 14.57
C SER A 251 -17.65 -88.54 14.44
N GLY A 252 -18.03 -89.29 15.50
CA GLY A 252 -19.29 -90.04 15.57
C GLY A 252 -19.16 -91.54 15.26
N MET A 253 -20.24 -92.16 14.78
CA MET A 253 -20.36 -93.62 14.57
C MET A 253 -19.73 -94.10 13.24
N PHE A 254 -19.30 -93.18 12.38
CA PHE A 254 -18.66 -93.45 11.09
C PHE A 254 -17.32 -94.21 11.18
N PRO A 255 -16.37 -93.88 12.07
CA PRO A 255 -15.15 -94.69 12.27
C PRO A 255 -15.47 -96.12 12.72
N LEU A 256 -16.53 -96.31 13.52
CA LEU A 256 -17.01 -97.63 13.93
C LEU A 256 -17.55 -98.43 12.73
N LEU A 257 -18.29 -97.78 11.83
CA LEU A 257 -18.77 -98.40 10.59
C LEU A 257 -17.62 -98.74 9.63
N MET A 258 -16.64 -97.84 9.46
CA MET A 258 -15.44 -98.11 8.65
C MET A 258 -14.61 -99.25 9.23
N TRP A 259 -14.44 -99.30 10.55
CA TRP A 259 -13.78 -100.43 11.22
C TRP A 259 -14.57 -101.74 11.05
N GLY A 260 -15.90 -101.70 11.16
CA GLY A 260 -16.77 -102.84 10.87
C GLY A 260 -16.66 -103.34 9.43
N LEU A 261 -16.58 -102.43 8.46
CA LEU A 261 -16.40 -102.76 7.05
C LEU A 261 -15.02 -103.37 6.79
N LEU A 262 -13.96 -102.81 7.39
CA LEU A 262 -12.60 -103.29 7.22
C LEU A 262 -12.40 -104.66 7.88
N THR A 263 -12.96 -104.86 9.07
CA THR A 263 -12.96 -106.17 9.74
C THR A 263 -13.79 -107.19 8.97
N SER A 264 -14.95 -106.81 8.42
CA SER A 264 -15.74 -107.66 7.53
C SER A 264 -14.97 -108.03 6.26
N LEU A 265 -14.30 -107.07 5.61
CA LEU A 265 -13.51 -107.30 4.40
C LEU A 265 -12.34 -108.26 4.63
N VAL A 266 -11.75 -108.28 5.83
CA VAL A 266 -10.67 -109.22 6.19
C VAL A 266 -11.23 -110.56 6.66
N ALA A 267 -12.31 -110.56 7.45
CA ALA A 267 -12.89 -111.77 8.02
C ALA A 267 -13.59 -112.64 6.97
N VAL A 268 -14.32 -112.04 6.01
CA VAL A 268 -15.04 -112.77 4.96
C VAL A 268 -14.13 -113.66 4.11
N PRO A 269 -13.00 -113.18 3.53
CA PRO A 269 -12.11 -114.05 2.76
C PRO A 269 -11.42 -115.10 3.63
N LEU A 270 -11.09 -114.79 4.89
CA LEU A 270 -10.50 -115.74 5.83
C LEU A 270 -11.47 -116.91 6.12
N ILE A 271 -12.76 -116.62 6.31
CA ILE A 271 -13.79 -117.65 6.52
C ILE A 271 -14.07 -118.44 5.23
N VAL A 272 -14.11 -117.79 4.06
CA VAL A 272 -14.37 -118.47 2.78
C VAL A 272 -13.21 -119.38 2.36
N LEU A 273 -11.96 -119.04 2.68
CA LEU A 273 -10.78 -119.86 2.39
C LEU A 273 -10.59 -121.05 3.35
N ASP A 274 -11.06 -120.97 4.60
CA ASP A 274 -10.86 -122.03 5.61
C ASP A 274 -11.92 -123.16 5.53
N VAL A 275 -13.08 -122.88 4.90
CA VAL A 275 -14.19 -123.84 4.73
C VAL A 275 -13.88 -125.03 3.79
N PRO A 276 -13.23 -124.88 2.62
CA PRO A 276 -12.91 -126.04 1.77
C PRO A 276 -11.80 -126.95 2.31
N GLY A 277 -10.96 -126.46 3.24
CA GLY A 277 -9.90 -127.26 3.88
C GLY A 277 -10.44 -128.25 4.92
N LYS A 278 -11.42 -127.83 5.72
CA LYS A 278 -12.00 -128.68 6.78
C LYS A 278 -13.09 -129.64 6.30
N LEU A 279 -13.75 -129.34 5.17
CA LEU A 279 -14.73 -130.25 4.54
C LEU A 279 -14.09 -131.44 3.81
N LYS A 280 -12.80 -131.38 3.44
CA LYS A 280 -12.06 -132.55 2.91
C LYS A 280 -11.56 -133.49 4.02
N LEU A 281 -11.12 -132.97 5.17
CA LEU A 281 -10.64 -133.81 6.29
C LEU A 281 -11.75 -134.62 6.98
N VAL A 282 -13.00 -134.14 6.98
CA VAL A 282 -14.14 -134.83 7.60
C VAL A 282 -14.71 -135.94 6.70
N ARG A 283 -14.42 -135.94 5.39
CA ARG A 283 -14.91 -136.96 4.46
C ARG A 283 -14.02 -138.21 4.40
N ASP A 284 -12.72 -138.09 4.70
CA ASP A 284 -11.78 -139.22 4.71
C ASP A 284 -11.70 -139.95 6.07
N ALA A 285 -12.09 -139.30 7.17
CA ALA A 285 -12.10 -139.91 8.51
C ALA A 285 -13.25 -140.93 8.75
N ASN A 286 -14.27 -140.96 7.89
CA ASN A 286 -15.46 -141.80 8.05
C ASN A 286 -15.43 -143.12 7.26
N SER A 287 -14.29 -143.54 6.69
CA SER A 287 -14.21 -144.72 5.80
C SER A 287 -13.31 -145.88 6.25
N LEU A 288 -12.78 -145.88 7.48
CA LEU A 288 -12.12 -147.06 8.05
C LEU A 288 -12.74 -147.41 9.41
N GLY A 289 -13.50 -148.50 9.40
CA GLY A 289 -14.14 -149.12 10.56
C GLY A 289 -13.17 -149.90 11.47
N PRO A 290 -13.69 -150.70 12.41
CA PRO A 290 -13.44 -150.54 13.84
C PRO A 290 -12.45 -151.57 14.41
N ALA A 291 -11.73 -151.21 15.49
CA ALA A 291 -11.06 -152.18 16.34
C ALA A 291 -10.98 -151.72 17.81
N VAL A 292 -11.60 -152.54 18.64
CA VAL A 292 -11.51 -152.74 20.09
C VAL A 292 -10.16 -152.37 20.74
N GLY A 293 -10.22 -151.76 21.94
CA GLY A 293 -9.08 -151.65 22.86
C GLY A 293 -9.45 -151.05 24.22
N ILE A 294 -9.64 -151.91 25.21
CA ILE A 294 -9.92 -151.63 26.64
C ILE A 294 -8.60 -151.37 27.39
N SER A 295 -8.55 -150.36 28.28
CA SER A 295 -7.86 -150.38 29.60
C SER A 295 -8.08 -149.02 30.30
N SER A 296 -8.84 -148.87 31.38
CA SER A 296 -8.57 -149.17 32.80
C SER A 296 -7.37 -148.44 33.45
N GLY A 297 -7.65 -147.64 34.49
CA GLY A 297 -6.70 -147.08 35.47
C GLY A 297 -6.93 -145.58 35.69
N ARG A 298 -7.66 -145.09 36.70
CA ARG A 298 -7.43 -145.12 38.18
C ARG A 298 -6.12 -144.43 38.57
N HIS A 299 -6.20 -143.26 39.22
CA HIS A 299 -5.72 -143.01 40.60
C HIS A 299 -5.92 -141.51 40.94
N TRP A 300 -6.62 -141.29 42.06
CA TRP A 300 -6.55 -140.21 43.05
C TRP A 300 -6.12 -138.79 42.64
#